data_AF-A0A232LWC0-F1
#
_entry.id   AF-A0A232LWC0-F1
#
_cell.length_a   1.000
_cell.length_b   1.000
_cell.length_c   1.000
_cell.angle_alpha   90.00
_cell.angle_beta   90.00
_cell.angle_gamma   90.00
#
_symmetry.space_group_name_H-M   'P 1'
#
loop_
_entity.id
_entity.type
_entity.pdbx_description
1 polymer ?
#
loop_
_entity_poly.entity_id
_entity_poly.type
_entity_poly.pdbx_seq_one_letter_code
_entity_poly.pdbx_strand_id
1 'polypeptide(L)'
;MFVYNCDAGCGAWTIQPLAQMKERPDKKGYHFSLAQAVLTPNCEHCGFKTHLGGPMWAHNPVFIQNILDMLPAMDRETYRTLDRVEGMLTTALKEDLDLAASSKETTPNPGPLVDDGSQQLSAIVPRANPALRDHHPFFFSLSAIAKVLHTKAVPFDLFRGALYHVGYRSTRSHTNPNSIRTDAPWDVIWEVMREWVLQKSPIKVGALSAGSAGATIMRKSRDAIQDNSPLSLLKREIGEALEDGRDLRDLTIKVEAALYRSSYRLPTKSTCELNPGNADSSSNEHTHEEGPKADETPKDASITKPHPSTLNIVFDEALKGSSIVIREEDYALPSQSNSELGRIWCLESNLTTGD
;
A
#
# COMPACT_ATOMS: atom_id res chain seq x y z
N MET A 1 -4.64 -16.49 -6.24
CA MET A 1 -4.68 -15.51 -5.12
C MET A 1 -6.10 -15.41 -4.58
N PHE A 2 -6.28 -15.24 -3.28
CA PHE A 2 -7.56 -14.91 -2.64
C PHE A 2 -7.64 -13.43 -2.28
N VAL A 3 -8.86 -12.93 -2.16
CA VAL A 3 -9.17 -11.56 -1.77
C VAL A 3 -10.25 -11.58 -0.70
N TYR A 4 -10.03 -10.86 0.39
CA TYR A 4 -11.04 -10.59 1.40
C TYR A 4 -11.61 -9.21 1.12
N ASN A 5 -12.81 -9.13 0.57
CA ASN A 5 -13.43 -7.88 0.13
C ASN A 5 -14.55 -7.43 1.07
N CYS A 6 -14.58 -6.16 1.45
CA CYS A 6 -15.59 -5.55 2.31
C CYS A 6 -16.71 -4.88 1.49
N ASP A 7 -17.36 -5.64 0.62
CA ASP A 7 -18.45 -5.18 -0.26
C ASP A 7 -19.70 -4.68 0.47
N ALA A 8 -20.08 -5.30 1.59
CA ALA A 8 -21.20 -4.85 2.41
C ALA A 8 -20.89 -3.61 3.27
N GLY A 9 -19.61 -3.21 3.34
CA GLY A 9 -19.12 -2.15 4.21
C GLY A 9 -18.47 -1.01 3.42
N CYS A 10 -17.15 -0.87 3.57
CA CYS A 10 -16.41 0.27 3.03
C CYS A 10 -15.81 0.03 1.63
N GLY A 11 -15.85 -1.21 1.11
CA GLY A 11 -15.26 -1.59 -0.17
C GLY A 11 -13.74 -1.85 -0.11
N ALA A 12 -13.14 -1.79 1.08
CA ALA A 12 -11.74 -2.14 1.25
C ALA A 12 -11.47 -3.64 1.07
N TRP A 13 -10.27 -3.99 0.63
CA TRP A 13 -9.87 -5.37 0.45
C TRP A 13 -8.47 -5.67 0.97
N THR A 14 -8.26 -6.95 1.31
CA THR A 14 -6.95 -7.49 1.66
C THR A 14 -6.66 -8.70 0.77
N ILE A 15 -5.43 -8.77 0.28
CA ILE A 15 -4.99 -9.81 -0.65
C ILE A 15 -4.25 -10.89 0.11
N GLN A 16 -4.55 -12.15 -0.20
CA GLN A 16 -3.81 -13.29 0.32
C GLN A 16 -3.29 -14.18 -0.81
N PRO A 17 -1.97 -14.33 -0.97
CA PRO A 17 -1.41 -15.30 -1.90
C PRO A 17 -1.73 -16.73 -1.42
N LEU A 18 -1.89 -17.69 -2.34
CA LEU A 18 -2.13 -19.10 -2.02
C LEU A 18 -0.84 -19.85 -1.68
N ALA A 19 0.19 -19.56 -2.45
CA ALA A 19 1.51 -20.12 -2.32
C ALA A 19 2.53 -19.00 -2.47
N GLN A 20 3.69 -19.19 -1.86
CA GLN A 20 4.84 -18.35 -2.03
C GLN A 20 5.94 -19.14 -2.72
N MET A 21 6.48 -18.56 -3.78
CA MET A 21 7.75 -18.93 -4.37
C MET A 21 8.82 -17.94 -3.89
N LYS A 22 9.96 -18.46 -3.44
CA LYS A 22 11.16 -17.69 -3.10
C LYS A 22 12.36 -18.28 -3.84
N GLU A 23 13.16 -17.44 -4.46
CA GLU A 23 14.42 -17.88 -5.04
C GLU A 23 15.42 -18.23 -3.93
N ARG A 24 16.17 -19.32 -4.09
CA ARG A 24 17.22 -19.70 -3.12
C ARG A 24 18.52 -19.00 -3.52
N PRO A 25 19.09 -18.11 -2.71
CA PRO A 25 20.33 -17.41 -3.07
C PRO A 25 21.52 -18.38 -3.25
N ASP A 26 21.54 -19.49 -2.52
CA ASP A 26 22.68 -20.41 -2.48
C ASP A 26 22.60 -21.56 -3.50
N LYS A 27 21.45 -21.76 -4.17
CA LYS A 27 21.25 -22.87 -5.11
C LYS A 27 20.36 -22.42 -6.26
N LYS A 28 20.74 -22.73 -7.51
CA LYS A 28 19.85 -22.59 -8.68
C LYS A 28 18.54 -23.36 -8.41
N GLY A 29 17.46 -22.64 -8.15
CA GLY A 29 16.14 -23.23 -7.90
C GLY A 29 15.24 -22.41 -6.98
N TYR A 30 13.97 -22.78 -6.97
CA TYR A 30 12.93 -22.09 -6.21
C TYR A 30 12.49 -22.92 -4.99
N HIS A 31 12.25 -22.25 -3.86
CA HIS A 31 11.54 -22.80 -2.72
C HIS A 31 10.05 -22.47 -2.83
N PHE A 32 9.21 -23.49 -2.68
CA PHE A 32 7.75 -23.37 -2.74
C PHE A 32 7.18 -23.65 -1.34
N SER A 33 6.33 -22.76 -0.85
CA SER A 33 5.60 -22.94 0.39
C SER A 33 4.15 -22.49 0.24
N LEU A 34 3.23 -23.14 0.94
CA LEU A 34 1.85 -22.65 1.04
C LEU A 34 1.82 -21.42 1.94
N ALA A 35 0.92 -20.47 1.63
CA ALA A 35 0.69 -19.32 2.48
C ALA A 35 -0.16 -19.71 3.70
N GLN A 36 0.09 -19.05 4.82
CA GLN A 36 -0.72 -19.23 6.03
C GLN A 36 -2.03 -18.44 5.94
N ALA A 37 -3.08 -18.98 6.56
CA ALA A 37 -4.41 -18.38 6.63
C ALA A 37 -4.40 -17.05 7.40
N VAL A 38 -5.13 -16.04 6.91
CA VAL A 38 -5.40 -14.80 7.67
C VAL A 38 -6.62 -15.05 8.58
N LEU A 39 -6.51 -14.69 9.86
CA LEU A 39 -7.45 -15.10 10.92
C LEU A 39 -8.73 -14.24 11.03
N THR A 40 -8.80 -13.04 10.45
CA THR A 40 -9.88 -12.08 10.74
C THR A 40 -10.96 -12.06 9.65
N PRO A 41 -12.22 -12.44 9.96
CA PRO A 41 -13.34 -12.38 9.00
C PRO A 41 -13.94 -10.96 8.86
N ASN A 42 -13.40 -9.97 9.57
CA ASN A 42 -13.90 -8.60 9.62
C ASN A 42 -12.88 -7.63 9.00
N CYS A 43 -13.41 -6.61 8.34
CA CYS A 43 -12.62 -5.52 7.76
C CYS A 43 -11.98 -4.67 8.86
N GLU A 44 -10.68 -4.45 8.77
CA GLU A 44 -9.92 -3.63 9.72
C GLU A 44 -10.34 -2.16 9.73
N HIS A 45 -10.87 -1.65 8.62
CA HIS A 45 -11.26 -0.24 8.51
C HIS A 45 -12.65 0.04 9.08
N CYS A 46 -13.68 -0.76 8.75
CA CYS A 46 -15.06 -0.49 9.18
C CYS A 46 -15.69 -1.56 10.09
N GLY A 47 -15.05 -2.72 10.27
CA GLY A 47 -15.54 -3.81 11.14
C GLY A 47 -16.58 -4.73 10.52
N PHE A 48 -17.03 -4.49 9.28
CA PHE A 48 -18.00 -5.34 8.59
C PHE A 48 -17.37 -6.67 8.17
N LYS A 49 -18.19 -7.71 8.00
CA LYS A 49 -17.73 -9.01 7.49
C LYS A 49 -17.19 -8.86 6.07
N THR A 50 -16.08 -9.52 5.78
CA THR A 50 -15.49 -9.57 4.44
C THR A 50 -15.92 -10.84 3.72
N HIS A 51 -16.30 -10.72 2.45
CA HIS A 51 -16.49 -11.88 1.57
C HIS A 51 -15.15 -12.36 1.00
N LEU A 52 -15.03 -13.68 0.86
CA LEU A 52 -13.89 -14.32 0.21
C LEU A 52 -14.12 -14.39 -1.30
N GLY A 53 -13.18 -13.88 -2.08
CA GLY A 53 -13.14 -13.99 -3.53
C GLY A 53 -11.90 -14.72 -4.04
N GLY A 54 -12.03 -15.44 -5.15
CA GLY A 54 -10.96 -16.20 -5.80
C GLY A 54 -11.21 -17.72 -5.84
N PRO A 55 -10.23 -18.52 -6.30
CA PRO A 55 -8.88 -18.11 -6.70
C PRO A 55 -8.88 -17.32 -8.03
N MET A 56 -8.00 -16.33 -8.13
CA MET A 56 -7.81 -15.55 -9.36
C MET A 56 -6.34 -15.45 -9.77
N TRP A 57 -6.13 -15.13 -11.05
CA TRP A 57 -4.85 -14.96 -11.74
C TRP A 57 -4.61 -13.49 -12.12
N ALA A 58 -3.34 -13.08 -12.21
CA ALA A 58 -2.93 -11.73 -12.62
C ALA A 58 -2.45 -11.73 -14.08
N HIS A 59 -2.42 -10.55 -14.70
CA HIS A 59 -1.98 -10.37 -16.09
C HIS A 59 -0.46 -10.51 -16.22
N ASN A 60 0.03 -10.82 -17.43
CA ASN A 60 1.45 -10.91 -17.74
C ASN A 60 1.87 -9.69 -18.57
N PRO A 61 2.71 -8.77 -18.04
CA PRO A 61 3.07 -7.56 -18.75
C PRO A 61 3.98 -7.78 -19.97
N VAL A 62 4.83 -8.81 -19.93
CA VAL A 62 5.71 -9.18 -21.04
C VAL A 62 4.90 -9.56 -22.28
N PHE A 63 3.77 -10.24 -22.05
CA PHE A 63 2.85 -10.58 -23.13
C PHE A 63 2.22 -9.34 -23.78
N ILE A 64 1.85 -8.34 -22.98
CA ILE A 64 1.29 -7.08 -23.47
C ILE A 64 2.32 -6.33 -24.31
N GLN A 65 3.56 -6.23 -23.82
CA GLN A 65 4.66 -5.58 -24.54
C GLN A 65 4.92 -6.23 -25.89
N ASN A 66 5.02 -7.56 -25.94
CA ASN A 66 5.23 -8.27 -27.21
C ASN A 66 4.12 -8.00 -28.22
N ILE A 67 2.86 -7.91 -27.79
CA ILE A 67 1.77 -7.55 -28.69
C ILE A 67 1.96 -6.13 -29.22
N LEU A 68 2.25 -5.17 -28.34
CA LEU A 68 2.51 -3.78 -28.73
C LEU A 68 3.65 -3.66 -29.75
N ASP A 69 4.73 -4.42 -29.59
CA ASP A 69 5.88 -4.43 -30.50
C ASP A 69 5.52 -5.00 -31.89
N MET A 70 4.52 -5.87 -31.97
CA MET A 70 4.05 -6.45 -33.24
C MET A 70 3.10 -5.51 -34.01
N LEU A 71 2.36 -4.62 -33.33
CA LEU A 71 1.32 -3.80 -33.96
C LEU A 71 1.81 -2.92 -35.14
N PRO A 72 3.00 -2.27 -35.08
CA PRO A 72 3.47 -1.41 -36.17
C PRO A 72 3.70 -2.15 -37.49
N ALA A 73 3.98 -3.45 -37.44
CA ALA A 73 4.24 -4.28 -38.63
C ALA A 73 2.96 -4.83 -39.29
N MET A 74 1.79 -4.66 -38.66
CA MET A 74 0.52 -5.21 -39.13
C MET A 74 -0.18 -4.29 -40.13
N ASP A 75 -0.85 -4.89 -41.11
CA ASP A 75 -1.65 -4.15 -42.09
C ASP A 75 -2.92 -3.54 -41.46
N ARG A 76 -3.08 -2.22 -41.65
CA ARG A 76 -4.20 -1.42 -41.12
C ARG A 76 -5.48 -1.58 -41.93
N GLU A 77 -5.40 -2.02 -43.18
CA GLU A 77 -6.59 -2.27 -44.01
C GLU A 77 -7.33 -3.52 -43.50
N THR A 78 -6.58 -4.59 -43.23
CA THR A 78 -7.08 -5.84 -42.66
C THR A 78 -7.54 -5.64 -41.20
N TYR A 79 -6.72 -4.99 -40.37
CA TYR A 79 -7.00 -4.79 -38.94
C TYR A 79 -7.39 -3.35 -38.61
N ARG A 80 -8.65 -2.98 -38.88
CA ARG A 80 -9.14 -1.60 -38.70
C ARG A 80 -9.18 -1.10 -37.25
N THR A 81 -9.05 -1.98 -36.25
CA THR A 81 -9.09 -1.63 -34.82
C THR A 81 -7.71 -1.50 -34.19
N LEU A 82 -6.62 -1.49 -34.98
CA LEU A 82 -5.26 -1.43 -34.45
C LEU A 82 -5.04 -0.27 -33.48
N ASP A 83 -5.47 0.95 -33.82
CA ASP A 83 -5.29 2.12 -32.95
C ASP A 83 -5.99 1.96 -31.59
N ARG A 84 -7.17 1.32 -31.58
CA ARG A 84 -7.90 1.05 -30.33
C ARG A 84 -7.19 -0.02 -29.49
N VAL A 85 -6.67 -1.06 -30.14
CA VAL A 85 -5.92 -2.14 -29.47
C VAL A 85 -4.63 -1.58 -28.86
N GLU A 86 -3.89 -0.79 -29.63
CA GLU A 86 -2.68 -0.10 -29.18
C GLU A 86 -2.97 0.77 -27.94
N GLY A 87 -4.00 1.62 -28.00
CA GLY A 87 -4.39 2.46 -26.86
C GLY A 87 -4.82 1.66 -25.63
N MET A 88 -5.60 0.58 -25.82
CA MET A 88 -6.05 -0.29 -24.72
C MET A 88 -4.89 -1.02 -24.06
N LEU A 89 -3.99 -1.62 -24.85
CA LEU A 89 -2.84 -2.37 -24.34
C LEU A 89 -1.79 -1.44 -23.71
N THR A 90 -1.59 -0.25 -24.27
CA THR A 90 -0.72 0.78 -23.67
C THR A 90 -1.24 1.20 -22.29
N THR A 91 -2.57 1.33 -22.14
CA THR A 91 -3.18 1.64 -20.84
C THR A 91 -2.99 0.48 -19.87
N ALA A 92 -3.27 -0.75 -20.31
CA ALA A 92 -3.10 -1.96 -19.52
C ALA A 92 -1.65 -2.16 -19.04
N LEU A 93 -0.66 -1.87 -19.89
CA LEU A 93 0.75 -1.93 -19.51
C LEU A 93 1.11 -0.87 -18.46
N LYS A 94 0.60 0.36 -18.60
CA LYS A 94 0.84 1.46 -17.66
C LYS A 94 0.21 1.25 -16.29
N GLU A 95 -0.74 0.33 -16.15
CA GLU A 95 -1.36 0.02 -14.87
C GLU A 95 -0.45 -0.73 -13.91
N ASP A 96 0.54 -1.45 -14.44
CA ASP A 96 1.50 -2.20 -13.65
C ASP A 96 2.46 -1.23 -12.94
N LEU A 97 2.28 -1.08 -11.63
CA LEU A 97 3.08 -0.19 -10.80
C LEU A 97 4.49 -0.73 -10.56
N ASP A 98 4.72 -2.04 -10.74
CA ASP A 98 6.01 -2.67 -10.43
C ASP A 98 6.98 -2.54 -11.61
N LEU A 99 6.48 -2.53 -12.85
CA LEU A 99 7.30 -2.25 -14.04
C LEU A 99 7.88 -0.84 -14.05
N ALA A 100 7.09 0.15 -13.63
CA ALA A 100 7.55 1.55 -13.53
C ALA A 100 8.69 1.75 -12.52
N ALA A 101 8.85 0.83 -11.55
CA ALA A 101 9.96 0.85 -10.59
C ALA A 101 11.24 0.17 -11.13
N SER A 102 11.09 -0.76 -12.08
CA SER A 102 12.20 -1.54 -12.65
C SER A 102 13.00 -0.79 -13.73
N SER A 103 12.55 0.39 -14.17
CA SER A 103 13.26 1.22 -15.16
C SER A 103 14.60 1.80 -14.66
N LYS A 104 14.99 1.53 -13.40
CA LYS A 104 16.32 1.81 -12.87
C LYS A 104 17.36 0.72 -13.11
N GLU A 105 16.95 -0.47 -13.58
CA GLU A 105 17.90 -1.48 -14.04
C GLU A 105 18.12 -1.30 -15.54
N THR A 106 19.34 -0.92 -15.89
CA THR A 106 19.80 -0.89 -17.28
C THR A 106 19.51 -2.25 -17.89
N THR A 107 18.85 -2.24 -19.05
CA THR A 107 18.64 -3.39 -19.92
C THR A 107 19.89 -4.27 -19.87
N PRO A 108 19.80 -5.55 -19.46
CA PRO A 108 20.91 -6.45 -19.72
C PRO A 108 21.06 -6.44 -21.23
N ASN A 109 22.22 -5.99 -21.71
CA ASN A 109 22.66 -6.22 -23.08
C ASN A 109 22.25 -7.64 -23.49
N PRO A 110 21.77 -7.88 -24.73
CA PRO A 110 21.52 -9.23 -25.20
C PRO A 110 22.87 -9.96 -25.25
N GLY A 111 23.22 -10.59 -24.13
CA GLY A 111 24.36 -11.47 -24.02
C GLY A 111 24.12 -12.71 -24.88
N PRO A 112 25.19 -13.36 -25.36
CA PRO A 112 25.07 -14.48 -26.28
C PRO A 112 24.22 -15.59 -25.66
N LEU A 113 23.27 -16.09 -26.45
CA LEU A 113 22.44 -17.25 -26.17
C LEU A 113 23.31 -18.39 -25.64
N VAL A 114 23.20 -18.66 -24.33
CA VAL A 114 23.72 -19.91 -23.77
C VAL A 114 22.70 -20.99 -24.08
N ASP A 115 23.07 -21.82 -25.05
CA ASP A 115 22.38 -23.06 -25.42
C ASP A 115 22.49 -24.05 -24.25
N ASP A 116 21.49 -24.04 -23.36
CA ASP A 116 21.23 -25.17 -22.46
C ASP A 116 20.13 -26.00 -23.11
N GLY A 117 20.53 -27.16 -23.65
CA GLY A 117 19.82 -28.03 -24.59
C GLY A 117 18.50 -28.65 -24.13
N SER A 118 17.70 -27.95 -23.35
CA SER A 118 16.26 -28.18 -23.29
C SER A 118 15.60 -27.40 -24.41
N GLN A 119 15.11 -28.10 -25.44
CA GLN A 119 14.17 -27.54 -26.42
C GLN A 119 12.88 -27.16 -25.67
N GLN A 120 12.92 -26.05 -24.96
CA GLN A 120 11.75 -25.42 -24.38
C GLN A 120 11.03 -24.80 -25.57
N LEU A 121 10.04 -25.53 -26.11
CA LEU A 121 9.04 -25.01 -27.04
C LEU A 121 8.78 -23.55 -26.67
N SER A 122 9.19 -22.62 -27.54
CA SER A 122 9.07 -21.19 -27.31
C SER A 122 7.59 -20.93 -27.08
N ALA A 123 7.18 -20.88 -25.82
CA ALA A 123 5.77 -20.76 -25.50
C ALA A 123 5.29 -19.48 -26.17
N ILE A 124 4.19 -19.56 -26.92
CA ILE A 124 3.58 -18.41 -27.62
C ILE A 124 3.42 -17.21 -26.66
N VAL A 125 3.25 -17.49 -25.37
CA VAL A 125 3.34 -16.53 -24.28
C VAL A 125 4.60 -16.81 -23.45
N PRO A 126 5.61 -15.91 -23.44
CA PRO A 126 6.74 -16.03 -22.54
C PRO A 126 6.25 -16.12 -21.10
N ARG A 127 6.74 -17.12 -20.37
CA ARG A 127 6.42 -17.24 -18.94
C ARG A 127 7.16 -16.13 -18.21
N ALA A 128 6.41 -15.17 -17.65
CA ALA A 128 6.97 -14.20 -16.71
C ALA A 128 7.61 -14.95 -15.53
N ASN A 129 8.59 -14.32 -14.88
CA ASN A 129 9.22 -14.88 -13.69
C ASN A 129 8.12 -15.24 -12.66
N PRO A 130 7.92 -16.53 -12.31
CA PRO A 130 6.85 -16.93 -11.40
C PRO A 130 7.05 -16.41 -9.97
N ALA A 131 8.23 -15.89 -9.63
CA ALA A 131 8.50 -15.21 -8.37
C ALA A 131 8.00 -13.76 -8.35
N LEU A 132 7.89 -13.10 -9.51
CA LEU A 132 7.39 -11.73 -9.62
C LEU A 132 5.89 -11.71 -9.33
N ARG A 133 5.46 -10.85 -8.41
CA ARG A 133 4.06 -10.72 -8.00
C ARG A 133 3.66 -9.27 -8.15
N ASP A 134 2.50 -9.08 -8.77
CA ASP A 134 1.80 -7.80 -8.75
C ASP A 134 1.32 -7.53 -7.33
N HIS A 135 1.89 -6.51 -6.69
CA HIS A 135 1.54 -6.13 -5.33
C HIS A 135 0.19 -5.39 -5.24
N HIS A 136 -0.28 -4.81 -6.35
CA HIS A 136 -1.43 -3.91 -6.38
C HIS A 136 -2.43 -4.25 -7.50
N PRO A 137 -2.93 -5.49 -7.62
CA PRO A 137 -3.70 -5.98 -8.77
C PRO A 137 -5.13 -5.45 -8.90
N PHE A 138 -5.62 -4.67 -7.92
CA PHE A 138 -6.99 -4.18 -7.89
C PHE A 138 -7.07 -2.66 -8.01
N PHE A 139 -8.25 -2.20 -8.41
CA PHE A 139 -8.60 -0.80 -8.49
C PHE A 139 -9.94 -0.57 -7.79
N PHE A 140 -10.18 0.67 -7.36
CA PHE A 140 -11.47 1.11 -6.82
C PHE A 140 -12.02 2.27 -7.64
N SER A 141 -13.33 2.49 -7.56
CA SER A 141 -13.95 3.69 -8.14
C SER A 141 -14.13 4.78 -7.09
N LEU A 142 -13.79 6.01 -7.45
CA LEU A 142 -14.03 7.19 -6.61
C LEU A 142 -15.51 7.37 -6.26
N SER A 143 -16.41 7.03 -7.17
CA SER A 143 -17.85 7.08 -6.90
C SER A 143 -18.28 6.07 -5.84
N ALA A 144 -17.66 4.88 -5.81
CA ALA A 144 -17.97 3.86 -4.82
C ALA A 144 -17.54 4.29 -3.42
N ILE A 145 -16.33 4.85 -3.30
CA ILE A 145 -15.79 5.35 -2.04
C ILE A 145 -16.58 6.59 -1.55
N ALA A 146 -16.94 7.50 -2.45
CA ALA A 146 -17.75 8.67 -2.09
C ALA A 146 -19.16 8.27 -1.62
N LYS A 147 -19.74 7.19 -2.18
CA LYS A 147 -21.02 6.64 -1.73
C LYS A 147 -20.96 6.16 -0.27
N VAL A 148 -19.85 5.52 0.15
CA VAL A 148 -19.66 5.07 1.54
C VAL A 148 -19.75 6.24 2.52
N LEU A 149 -19.21 7.39 2.15
CA LEU A 149 -19.19 8.60 2.99
C LEU A 149 -20.39 9.53 2.76
N HIS A 150 -21.30 9.21 1.83
CA HIS A 150 -22.41 10.09 1.44
C HIS A 150 -21.94 11.50 1.03
N THR A 151 -20.83 11.57 0.29
CA THR A 151 -20.22 12.82 -0.16
C THR A 151 -20.16 12.90 -1.70
N LYS A 152 -19.90 14.09 -2.25
CA LYS A 152 -19.69 14.25 -3.69
C LYS A 152 -18.40 13.52 -4.10
N ALA A 153 -18.45 12.82 -5.22
CA ALA A 153 -17.27 12.15 -5.78
C ALA A 153 -16.13 13.15 -6.03
N VAL A 154 -14.93 12.78 -5.58
CA VAL A 154 -13.70 13.53 -5.85
C VAL A 154 -13.42 13.47 -7.36
N PRO A 155 -13.06 14.58 -8.02
CA PRO A 155 -12.51 14.54 -9.36
C PRO A 155 -11.24 13.69 -9.41
N PHE A 156 -11.07 12.90 -10.48
CA PHE A 156 -9.97 11.96 -10.64
C PHE A 156 -8.59 12.62 -10.46
N ASP A 157 -8.32 13.74 -11.14
CA ASP A 157 -7.02 14.40 -11.11
C ASP A 157 -6.68 14.99 -9.73
N LEU A 158 -7.69 15.46 -8.99
CA LEU A 158 -7.50 15.96 -7.62
C LEU A 158 -7.12 14.83 -6.67
N PHE A 159 -7.79 13.68 -6.78
CA PHE A 159 -7.48 12.54 -5.93
C PHE A 159 -6.09 11.97 -6.25
N ARG A 160 -5.77 11.88 -7.55
CA ARG A 160 -4.45 11.47 -8.04
C ARG A 160 -3.35 12.43 -7.54
N GLY A 161 -3.57 13.73 -7.65
CA GLY A 161 -2.66 14.76 -7.14
C GLY A 161 -2.48 14.68 -5.62
N ALA A 162 -3.54 14.42 -4.87
CA ALA A 162 -3.46 14.23 -3.42
C ALA A 162 -2.59 13.01 -3.05
N LEU A 163 -2.78 11.87 -3.73
CA LEU A 163 -1.92 10.70 -3.53
C LEU A 163 -0.46 10.99 -3.87
N TYR A 164 -0.22 11.73 -4.97
CA TYR A 164 1.12 12.09 -5.41
C TYR A 164 1.88 12.94 -4.38
N HIS A 165 1.24 13.99 -3.82
CA HIS A 165 1.86 14.83 -2.78
C HIS A 165 2.22 14.05 -1.50
N VAL A 166 1.49 12.96 -1.24
CA VAL A 166 1.72 12.07 -0.10
C VAL A 166 2.79 11.00 -0.42
N GLY A 167 3.25 10.92 -1.67
CA GLY A 167 4.30 10.00 -2.10
C GLY A 167 3.79 8.64 -2.60
N TYR A 168 2.51 8.55 -2.96
CA TYR A 168 1.91 7.34 -3.53
C TYR A 168 1.67 7.50 -5.03
N ARG A 169 1.89 6.42 -5.76
CA ARG A 169 1.64 6.34 -7.19
C ARG A 169 0.19 5.94 -7.40
N SER A 170 -0.36 6.40 -8.51
CA SER A 170 -1.66 5.95 -8.96
C SER A 170 -1.74 5.89 -10.46
N THR A 171 -2.65 5.07 -10.98
CA THR A 171 -2.92 4.86 -12.39
C THR A 171 -4.41 4.60 -12.57
N ARG A 172 -4.90 4.69 -13.81
CA ARG A 172 -6.29 4.39 -14.17
C ARG A 172 -6.35 2.96 -14.72
N SER A 173 -7.41 2.20 -14.42
CA SER A 173 -7.62 0.89 -15.06
C SER A 173 -8.19 1.01 -16.47
N HIS A 174 -7.70 0.20 -17.41
CA HIS A 174 -8.22 0.04 -18.76
C HIS A 174 -9.65 -0.50 -18.76
N THR A 175 -10.06 -1.19 -17.68
CA THR A 175 -11.41 -1.75 -17.55
C THR A 175 -12.43 -0.71 -17.11
N ASN A 176 -12.02 0.41 -16.51
CA ASN A 176 -12.94 1.44 -16.04
C ASN A 176 -12.27 2.83 -15.96
N PRO A 177 -12.75 3.84 -16.71
CA PRO A 177 -12.11 5.14 -16.78
C PRO A 177 -12.15 5.96 -15.47
N ASN A 178 -13.11 5.69 -14.58
CA ASN A 178 -13.21 6.38 -13.28
C ASN A 178 -12.73 5.49 -12.12
N SER A 179 -11.70 4.68 -12.40
CA SER A 179 -11.06 3.82 -11.42
C SER A 179 -9.64 4.27 -11.13
N ILE A 180 -9.22 4.04 -9.89
CA ILE A 180 -7.88 4.31 -9.42
C ILE A 180 -7.28 3.00 -8.94
N ARG A 181 -6.10 2.73 -9.47
CA ARG A 181 -5.15 1.75 -8.98
C ARG A 181 -4.00 2.50 -8.31
N THR A 182 -3.50 2.03 -7.18
CA THR A 182 -2.53 2.76 -6.36
C THR A 182 -1.75 1.83 -5.46
N ASP A 183 -0.54 2.22 -5.09
CA ASP A 183 0.27 1.57 -4.05
C ASP A 183 -0.04 2.11 -2.64
N ALA A 184 -0.99 3.05 -2.52
CA ALA A 184 -1.49 3.55 -1.25
C ALA A 184 -2.29 2.49 -0.48
N PRO A 185 -2.00 2.27 0.81
CA PRO A 185 -2.84 1.44 1.66
C PRO A 185 -4.19 2.11 1.91
N TRP A 186 -5.19 1.31 2.27
CA TRP A 186 -6.55 1.78 2.52
C TRP A 186 -6.65 2.86 3.60
N ASP A 187 -5.80 2.86 4.62
CA ASP A 187 -5.81 3.91 5.63
C ASP A 187 -5.46 5.29 5.06
N VAL A 188 -4.56 5.33 4.07
CA VAL A 188 -4.20 6.57 3.36
C VAL A 188 -5.33 6.99 2.44
N ILE A 189 -5.92 6.04 1.69
CA ILE A 189 -7.09 6.30 0.82
C ILE A 189 -8.23 6.93 1.65
N TRP A 190 -8.52 6.36 2.81
CA TRP A 190 -9.54 6.89 3.71
C TRP A 190 -9.16 8.23 4.35
N GLU A 191 -7.88 8.48 4.62
CA GLU A 191 -7.43 9.79 5.09
C GLU A 191 -7.64 10.86 4.02
N VAL A 192 -7.25 10.59 2.77
CA VAL A 192 -7.52 11.50 1.64
C VAL A 192 -9.02 11.78 1.53
N MET A 193 -9.87 10.77 1.65
CA MET A 193 -11.32 10.98 1.60
C MET A 193 -11.88 11.74 2.80
N ARG A 194 -11.33 11.57 4.00
CA ARG A 194 -11.71 12.36 5.19
C ARG A 194 -11.37 13.83 4.98
N GLU A 195 -10.18 14.12 4.46
CA GLU A 195 -9.76 15.49 4.15
C GLU A 195 -10.61 16.11 3.02
N TRP A 196 -11.00 15.31 2.01
CA TRP A 196 -11.94 15.77 0.99
C TRP A 196 -13.29 16.19 1.59
N VAL A 197 -13.84 15.38 2.50
CA VAL A 197 -15.07 15.70 3.21
C VAL A 197 -14.91 16.98 4.04
N LEU A 198 -13.79 17.11 4.74
CA LEU A 198 -13.53 18.27 5.61
C LEU A 198 -13.39 19.56 4.80
N GLN A 199 -12.61 19.55 3.71
CA GLN A 199 -12.21 20.75 2.99
C GLN A 199 -13.19 21.16 1.88
N LYS A 200 -13.79 20.20 1.17
CA LYS A 200 -14.46 20.45 -0.12
C LYS A 200 -15.90 19.96 -0.19
N SER A 201 -16.25 18.89 0.53
CA SER A 201 -17.61 18.32 0.48
C SER A 201 -18.09 17.82 1.85
N PRO A 202 -18.45 18.74 2.76
CA PRO A 202 -18.95 18.40 4.09
C PRO A 202 -20.22 17.55 4.03
N ILE A 203 -20.29 16.53 4.88
CA ILE A 203 -21.44 15.63 4.98
C ILE A 203 -22.54 16.34 5.78
N LYS A 204 -23.80 16.24 5.32
CA LYS A 204 -24.95 16.78 6.05
C LYS A 204 -25.13 16.06 7.39
N VAL A 205 -25.43 16.81 8.44
CA VAL A 205 -25.70 16.25 9.78
C VAL A 205 -26.83 15.22 9.68
N GLY A 206 -26.58 14.00 10.16
CA GLY A 206 -27.54 12.88 10.11
C GLY A 206 -27.58 12.08 8.80
N ALA A 207 -26.74 12.40 7.80
CA ALA A 207 -26.69 11.60 6.57
C ALA A 207 -26.08 10.21 6.76
N LEU A 208 -25.15 10.07 7.73
CA LEU A 208 -24.54 8.80 8.09
C LEU A 208 -25.24 8.20 9.31
N SER A 209 -25.65 6.93 9.21
CA SER A 209 -26.16 6.19 10.37
C SER A 209 -24.99 5.75 11.27
N ALA A 210 -25.18 5.74 12.59
CA ALA A 210 -24.10 5.49 13.55
C ALA A 210 -23.42 4.11 13.40
N GLY A 211 -24.11 3.13 12.81
CA GLY A 211 -23.59 1.80 12.49
C GLY A 211 -23.15 1.60 11.03
N SER A 212 -23.22 2.64 10.18
CA SER A 212 -22.74 2.57 8.80
C SER A 212 -21.21 2.48 8.75
N ALA A 213 -20.69 1.86 7.69
CA ALA A 213 -19.25 1.84 7.44
C ALA A 213 -18.68 3.26 7.34
N GLY A 214 -19.39 4.18 6.68
CA GLY A 214 -18.98 5.58 6.56
C GLY A 214 -18.84 6.28 7.90
N ALA A 215 -19.77 6.06 8.84
CA ALA A 215 -19.66 6.63 10.19
C ALA A 215 -18.43 6.11 10.95
N THR A 216 -18.09 4.82 10.80
CA THR A 216 -16.87 4.26 11.40
C THR A 216 -15.60 4.85 10.79
N ILE A 217 -15.56 5.02 9.46
CA ILE A 217 -14.41 5.63 8.77
C ILE A 217 -14.22 7.10 9.19
N MET A 218 -15.31 7.86 9.28
CA MET A 218 -15.26 9.26 9.72
C MET A 218 -14.88 9.39 11.20
N ARG A 219 -15.29 8.45 12.06
CA ARG A 219 -14.93 8.45 13.49
C ARG A 219 -13.44 8.18 13.72
N LYS A 220 -12.77 7.49 12.81
CA LYS A 220 -11.32 7.26 12.87
C LYS A 220 -10.49 8.49 12.45
N SER A 221 -11.10 9.68 12.27
CA SER A 221 -10.37 10.91 11.92
C SER A 221 -9.36 11.33 12.99
N ARG A 222 -8.43 12.21 12.61
CA ARG A 222 -7.32 12.75 13.43
C ARG A 222 -7.69 13.07 14.88
N ASP A 223 -8.88 13.63 15.08
CA ASP A 223 -9.37 14.06 16.39
C ASP A 223 -9.65 12.90 17.35
N ALA A 224 -9.97 11.71 16.83
CA ALA A 224 -10.28 10.54 17.65
C ALA A 224 -9.06 9.66 17.97
N ILE A 225 -7.95 9.82 17.23
CA ILE A 225 -6.72 9.04 17.42
C ILE A 225 -5.80 9.69 18.46
N GLN A 226 -5.84 11.01 18.64
CA GLN A 226 -5.07 11.69 19.69
C GLN A 226 -5.44 11.21 21.11
N ASP A 227 -6.58 10.54 21.31
CA ASP A 227 -7.10 10.22 22.64
C ASP A 227 -6.97 8.74 23.08
N ASN A 228 -6.58 7.81 22.20
CA ASN A 228 -6.55 6.36 22.51
C ASN A 228 -5.17 5.69 22.46
N SER A 229 -4.08 6.44 22.38
CA SER A 229 -2.74 5.87 22.56
C SER A 229 -2.58 5.32 24.00
N PRO A 230 -1.78 4.26 24.24
CA PRO A 230 -1.49 3.79 25.59
C PRO A 230 -0.99 4.91 26.52
N LEU A 231 -0.28 5.89 25.95
CA LEU A 231 0.23 7.06 26.65
C LEU A 231 -0.86 8.11 26.96
N SER A 232 -1.82 8.35 26.06
CA SER A 232 -2.93 9.28 26.33
C SER A 232 -3.90 8.69 27.36
N LEU A 233 -4.13 7.38 27.31
CA LEU A 233 -4.89 6.65 28.34
C LEU A 233 -4.21 6.71 29.71
N LEU A 234 -2.89 6.47 29.76
CA LEU A 234 -2.11 6.60 31.00
C LEU A 234 -2.12 8.05 31.52
N LYS A 235 -1.95 9.03 30.64
CA LYS A 235 -2.01 10.45 30.98
C LYS A 235 -3.37 10.82 31.59
N ARG A 236 -4.46 10.29 31.04
CA ARG A 236 -5.81 10.48 31.59
C ARG A 236 -5.98 9.81 32.95
N GLU A 237 -5.58 8.54 33.10
CA GLU A 237 -5.70 7.83 34.40
C GLU A 237 -4.85 8.50 35.50
N ILE A 238 -3.66 9.01 35.16
CA ILE A 238 -2.84 9.77 36.10
C ILE A 238 -3.48 11.13 36.41
N GLY A 239 -4.06 11.80 35.41
CA GLY A 239 -4.80 13.05 35.60
C GLY A 239 -6.00 12.88 36.54
N GLU A 240 -6.81 11.85 36.33
CA GLU A 240 -7.93 11.49 37.20
C GLU A 240 -7.47 11.14 38.62
N ALA A 241 -6.34 10.43 38.77
CA ALA A 241 -5.76 10.12 40.07
C ALA A 241 -5.35 11.38 40.84
N LEU A 242 -4.83 12.40 40.14
CA LEU A 242 -4.45 13.69 40.72
C LEU A 242 -5.66 14.53 41.13
N GLU A 243 -6.76 14.46 40.39
CA GLU A 243 -7.99 15.20 40.68
C GLU A 243 -8.81 14.57 41.81
N ASP A 244 -8.83 13.22 41.89
CA ASP A 244 -9.65 12.46 42.85
C ASP A 244 -8.84 11.98 44.09
N GLY A 245 -7.53 12.26 44.15
CA GLY A 245 -6.67 11.86 45.26
C GLY A 245 -6.98 12.63 46.55
N ARG A 246 -7.38 11.93 47.60
CA ARG A 246 -7.72 12.57 48.90
C ARG A 246 -6.54 12.72 49.84
N ASP A 247 -5.59 11.80 49.78
CA ASP A 247 -4.34 11.82 50.56
C ASP A 247 -3.16 11.27 49.75
N LEU A 248 -1.94 11.47 50.27
CA LEU A 248 -0.70 11.07 49.59
C LEU A 248 -0.62 9.56 49.33
N ARG A 249 -1.22 8.74 50.20
CA ARG A 249 -1.14 7.28 50.10
C ARG A 249 -2.14 6.74 49.09
N ASP A 250 -3.35 7.29 49.06
CA ASP A 250 -4.39 7.08 48.05
C ASP A 250 -3.91 7.50 46.66
N LEU A 251 -3.27 8.68 46.54
CA LEU A 251 -2.68 9.14 45.29
C LEU A 251 -1.59 8.17 44.78
N THR A 252 -0.71 7.73 45.67
CA THR A 252 0.36 6.77 45.34
C THR A 252 -0.24 5.46 44.79
N ILE A 253 -1.26 4.92 45.47
CA ILE A 253 -1.93 3.68 45.06
C ILE A 253 -2.62 3.85 43.69
N LYS A 254 -3.30 4.98 43.45
CA LYS A 254 -3.99 5.23 42.17
C LYS A 254 -3.01 5.38 41.00
N VAL A 255 -1.89 6.08 41.21
CA VAL A 255 -0.83 6.22 40.19
C VAL A 255 -0.14 4.90 39.92
N GLU A 256 0.18 4.12 40.96
CA GLU A 256 0.79 2.79 40.83
C GLU A 256 -0.13 1.82 40.07
N ALA A 257 -1.43 1.85 40.36
CA ALA A 257 -2.43 1.06 39.65
C ALA A 257 -2.56 1.47 38.17
N ALA A 258 -2.50 2.76 37.84
CA ALA A 258 -2.50 3.26 36.47
C ALA A 258 -1.27 2.79 35.69
N LEU A 259 -0.08 2.88 36.32
CA LEU A 259 1.18 2.38 35.74
C LEU A 259 1.13 0.87 35.50
N TYR A 260 0.67 0.10 36.49
CA TYR A 260 0.49 -1.34 36.36
C TYR A 260 -0.46 -1.70 35.20
N ARG A 261 -1.62 -1.04 35.09
CA ARG A 261 -2.54 -1.28 33.96
C ARG A 261 -1.95 -0.89 32.62
N SER A 262 -1.10 0.13 32.55
CA SER A 262 -0.46 0.56 31.32
C SER A 262 0.63 -0.40 30.82
N SER A 263 1.37 -1.05 31.73
CA SER A 263 2.44 -1.98 31.36
C SER A 263 1.92 -3.24 30.65
N TYR A 264 0.68 -3.66 30.91
CA TYR A 264 0.06 -4.79 30.20
C TYR A 264 -0.55 -4.42 28.83
N ARG A 265 -0.61 -3.13 28.47
CA ARG A 265 -1.15 -2.67 27.18
C ARG A 265 -0.09 -2.47 26.09
N LEU A 266 1.19 -2.55 26.44
CA LEU A 266 2.30 -2.49 25.48
C LEU A 266 2.54 -3.89 24.89
N PRO A 267 2.61 -4.05 23.56
CA PRO A 267 3.04 -5.31 22.97
C PRO A 267 4.49 -5.56 23.38
N THR A 268 4.72 -6.59 24.19
CA THR A 268 6.07 -7.01 24.54
C THR A 268 6.79 -7.47 23.28
N LYS A 269 7.90 -6.81 22.94
CA LYS A 269 8.93 -7.45 22.13
C LYS A 269 9.34 -8.71 22.91
N SER A 270 9.16 -9.85 22.24
CA SER A 270 9.62 -11.20 22.57
C SER A 270 10.72 -11.26 23.64
N THR A 271 10.44 -11.96 24.74
CA THR A 271 11.35 -12.95 25.35
C THR A 271 10.61 -13.85 26.36
N CYS A 272 10.71 -15.16 26.08
CA CYS A 272 10.90 -16.28 27.02
C CYS A 272 9.72 -16.80 27.87
N GLU A 273 9.21 -17.92 27.38
CA GLU A 273 8.74 -19.14 28.03
C GLU A 273 8.90 -19.25 29.57
N LEU A 274 7.79 -19.63 30.22
CA LEU A 274 7.77 -20.43 31.44
C LEU A 274 6.67 -21.49 31.32
N ASN A 275 7.07 -22.73 31.03
CA ASN A 275 6.25 -23.92 31.30
C ASN A 275 6.77 -24.58 32.59
N PRO A 276 5.91 -24.89 33.57
CA PRO A 276 6.30 -25.74 34.70
C PRO A 276 6.05 -27.22 34.37
N GLY A 277 7.03 -28.07 34.68
CA GLY A 277 6.82 -29.50 34.95
C GLY A 277 7.05 -30.46 33.79
N ASN A 278 8.25 -31.06 33.74
CA ASN A 278 8.38 -32.48 34.10
C ASN A 278 9.85 -32.88 34.19
N ALA A 279 10.16 -33.59 35.28
CA ALA A 279 11.39 -34.31 35.49
C ALA A 279 11.48 -35.49 34.50
N ASP A 280 12.67 -35.73 33.93
CA ASP A 280 13.42 -36.93 34.26
C ASP A 280 14.83 -36.92 33.66
N SER A 281 15.69 -37.57 34.42
CA SER A 281 17.13 -37.80 34.30
C SER A 281 17.64 -38.29 32.95
N SER A 282 18.81 -37.79 32.52
CA SER A 282 20.06 -38.58 32.51
C SER A 282 21.24 -37.80 31.91
N SER A 283 22.41 -38.12 32.46
CA SER A 283 23.75 -37.57 32.33
C SER A 283 24.41 -37.70 30.95
N ASN A 284 25.17 -36.68 30.55
CA ASN A 284 26.63 -36.83 30.32
C ASN A 284 27.33 -35.49 30.06
N GLU A 285 28.48 -35.33 30.71
CA GLU A 285 29.47 -34.26 30.55
C GLU A 285 30.29 -34.44 29.26
N HIS A 286 30.66 -33.33 28.59
CA HIS A 286 32.07 -32.94 28.38
C HIS A 286 32.25 -31.64 27.54
N THR A 287 32.75 -30.61 28.23
CA THR A 287 33.88 -29.68 27.91
C THR A 287 34.07 -29.00 26.55
N HIS A 288 34.12 -27.64 26.61
CA HIS A 288 35.00 -26.63 25.96
C HIS A 288 35.17 -26.64 24.41
N GLU A 289 35.13 -25.53 23.65
CA GLU A 289 35.96 -24.31 23.71
C GLU A 289 35.33 -23.10 22.96
N GLU A 290 35.87 -21.90 23.21
CA GLU A 290 35.42 -20.56 22.76
C GLU A 290 35.95 -20.08 21.38
N GLY A 291 35.10 -19.30 20.67
CA GLY A 291 35.47 -18.12 19.84
C GLY A 291 35.65 -18.30 18.31
N PRO A 292 35.58 -17.24 17.46
CA PRO A 292 35.22 -15.83 17.67
C PRO A 292 34.11 -15.27 16.72
N LYS A 293 33.65 -14.04 17.02
CA LYS A 293 32.74 -13.17 16.25
C LYS A 293 33.23 -12.80 14.83
N ALA A 294 32.30 -12.77 13.87
CA ALA A 294 32.23 -11.94 12.65
C ALA A 294 30.91 -12.32 11.93
N ASP A 295 30.11 -11.50 11.26
CA ASP A 295 30.06 -10.07 10.95
C ASP A 295 28.60 -9.81 10.55
N GLU A 296 27.96 -8.78 11.10
CA GLU A 296 26.54 -8.50 10.87
C GLU A 296 26.36 -7.79 9.52
N THR A 297 25.85 -8.47 8.51
CA THR A 297 25.36 -7.82 7.29
C THR A 297 24.08 -7.01 7.58
N PRO A 298 23.93 -5.79 7.03
CA PRO A 298 22.91 -4.84 7.48
C PRO A 298 21.52 -5.26 6.99
N LYS A 299 20.56 -5.34 7.91
CA LYS A 299 19.14 -5.47 7.61
C LYS A 299 18.67 -4.22 6.87
N ASP A 300 17.95 -4.44 5.77
CA ASP A 300 17.20 -3.41 5.04
C ASP A 300 16.56 -2.41 5.99
N ALA A 301 16.93 -1.14 5.84
CA ALA A 301 16.34 -0.04 6.57
C ALA A 301 14.85 0.05 6.18
N SER A 302 13.97 -0.45 7.05
CA SER A 302 12.54 -0.23 6.92
C SER A 302 12.29 1.27 7.01
N ILE A 303 12.03 1.91 5.86
CA ILE A 303 11.55 3.28 5.82
C ILE A 303 10.25 3.32 6.65
N THR A 304 10.32 3.90 7.85
CA THR A 304 9.15 4.09 8.72
C THR A 304 8.24 5.10 8.03
N LYS A 305 7.29 4.61 7.23
CA LYS A 305 6.27 5.44 6.60
C LYS A 305 5.47 6.16 7.70
N PRO A 306 5.26 7.49 7.61
CA PRO A 306 4.53 8.24 8.62
C PRO A 306 3.11 7.71 8.80
N HIS A 307 2.58 7.79 10.02
CA HIS A 307 1.22 7.37 10.32
C HIS A 307 0.22 8.14 9.43
N PRO A 308 -0.81 7.49 8.86
CA PRO A 308 -1.71 8.11 7.88
C PRO A 308 -2.35 9.43 8.36
N SER A 309 -2.63 9.53 9.66
CA SER A 309 -3.18 10.76 10.27
C SER A 309 -2.21 11.95 10.32
N THR A 310 -0.92 11.79 10.01
CA THR A 310 0.09 12.88 10.00
C THR A 310 0.35 13.44 8.60
N LEU A 311 -0.30 12.88 7.58
CA LEU A 311 -0.07 13.22 6.18
C LEU A 311 -0.64 14.59 5.83
N ASN A 312 0.15 15.46 5.20
CA ASN A 312 -0.38 16.70 4.65
C ASN A 312 -1.03 16.42 3.28
N ILE A 313 -2.36 16.48 3.23
CA ILE A 313 -3.13 16.18 2.02
C ILE A 313 -3.52 17.48 1.34
N VAL A 314 -3.03 17.62 0.10
CA VAL A 314 -3.25 18.79 -0.74
C VAL A 314 -4.08 18.41 -1.96
N PHE A 315 -5.22 19.08 -2.15
CA PHE A 315 -6.02 18.97 -3.37
C PHE A 315 -5.71 20.14 -4.28
N ASP A 316 -4.75 19.94 -5.19
CA ASP A 316 -4.33 21.00 -6.11
C ASP A 316 -5.34 21.21 -7.24
N GLU A 317 -6.09 22.31 -7.17
CA GLU A 317 -7.04 22.70 -8.21
C GLU A 317 -6.38 23.10 -9.53
N ALA A 318 -5.07 23.39 -9.57
CA ALA A 318 -4.34 23.67 -10.81
C ALA A 318 -4.19 22.42 -11.70
N LEU A 319 -4.34 21.22 -11.13
CA LEU A 319 -4.39 19.96 -11.89
C LEU A 319 -5.77 19.69 -12.51
N LYS A 320 -6.77 20.54 -12.24
CA LYS A 320 -8.14 20.36 -12.73
C LYS A 320 -8.26 20.91 -14.15
N GLY A 321 -8.31 20.01 -15.14
CA GLY A 321 -8.56 20.35 -16.54
C GLY A 321 -7.30 20.48 -17.41
N SER A 322 -6.14 20.42 -16.79
CA SER A 322 -4.89 20.09 -17.46
C SER A 322 -4.96 18.61 -17.82
N SER A 323 -5.09 18.30 -19.12
CA SER A 323 -4.75 16.96 -19.65
C SER A 323 -3.24 16.73 -19.54
N ILE A 324 -2.66 16.99 -18.36
CA ILE A 324 -1.30 16.64 -18.04
C ILE A 324 -1.36 15.13 -17.87
N VAL A 325 -1.02 14.44 -18.97
CA VAL A 325 -0.34 13.16 -18.87
C VAL A 325 0.85 13.45 -17.98
N ILE A 326 0.73 13.17 -16.67
CA ILE A 326 1.88 13.18 -15.77
C ILE A 326 2.87 12.23 -16.41
N ARG A 327 3.92 12.80 -17.04
CA ARG A 327 4.87 12.03 -17.84
C ARG A 327 5.74 11.26 -16.86
N GLU A 328 6.36 10.20 -17.35
CA GLU A 328 7.20 9.28 -16.56
C GLU A 328 8.28 10.01 -15.72
N GLU A 329 8.70 11.19 -16.20
CA GLU A 329 9.66 12.11 -15.59
C GLU A 329 9.15 12.76 -14.28
N ASP A 330 7.83 12.92 -14.13
CA ASP A 330 7.20 13.52 -12.95
C ASP A 330 7.03 12.51 -11.78
N TYR A 331 7.36 11.22 -11.97
CA TYR A 331 7.31 10.19 -10.91
C TYR A 331 8.60 10.08 -10.11
N ALA A 332 9.59 10.95 -10.37
CA ALA A 332 10.77 11.07 -9.54
C ALA A 332 10.38 11.67 -8.19
N LEU A 333 10.37 10.83 -7.13
CA LEU A 333 10.28 11.33 -5.75
C LEU A 333 11.31 12.44 -5.55
N PRO A 334 10.93 13.61 -5.00
CA PRO A 334 11.90 14.64 -4.68
C PRO A 334 12.90 14.05 -3.68
N SER A 335 14.13 13.86 -4.14
CA SER A 335 15.25 13.54 -3.26
C SER A 335 15.34 14.66 -2.24
N GLN A 336 15.08 14.34 -0.97
CA GLN A 336 15.37 15.26 0.12
C GLN A 336 16.88 15.42 0.25
N SER A 337 17.44 16.32 -0.55
CA SER A 337 18.69 17.00 -0.25
C SER A 337 18.34 18.45 -0.02
N ASN A 338 18.27 18.82 1.25
CA ASN A 338 18.31 20.21 1.66
C ASN A 338 19.63 20.81 1.17
N SER A 339 19.56 21.68 0.18
CA SER A 339 20.47 22.81 0.07
C SER A 339 19.73 23.95 -0.62
N GLU A 340 19.58 25.04 0.11
CA GLU A 340 19.14 26.34 -0.40
C GLU A 340 19.88 26.67 -1.70
N LEU A 341 19.12 26.86 -2.80
CA LEU A 341 19.38 27.71 -3.97
C LEU A 341 18.70 27.09 -5.20
N GLY A 342 17.46 27.50 -5.45
CA GLY A 342 16.72 27.07 -6.63
C GLY A 342 15.36 27.76 -6.78
N ARG A 343 15.23 29.01 -6.33
CA ARG A 343 14.16 29.88 -6.83
C ARG A 343 14.54 30.26 -8.25
N ILE A 344 13.80 29.81 -9.25
CA ILE A 344 13.37 30.58 -10.43
C ILE A 344 12.17 29.83 -11.02
N TRP A 345 11.00 30.46 -10.89
CA TRP A 345 9.85 30.20 -11.74
C TRP A 345 10.18 30.74 -13.15
N CYS A 346 10.11 29.91 -14.17
CA CYS A 346 9.93 30.39 -15.55
C CYS A 346 8.47 30.17 -15.95
N LEU A 347 7.70 31.23 -15.70
CA LEU A 347 6.55 31.60 -16.52
C LEU A 347 7.02 31.75 -17.97
N GLU A 348 6.45 31.00 -18.90
CA GLU A 348 6.32 31.47 -20.28
C GLU A 348 4.97 31.00 -20.84
N SER A 349 3.98 31.85 -20.61
CA SER A 349 2.70 31.85 -21.29
C SER A 349 2.86 32.64 -22.60
N ASN A 350 2.49 32.01 -23.71
CA ASN A 350 1.94 32.58 -24.95
C ASN A 350 2.07 34.10 -25.17
N LEU A 351 2.82 34.46 -26.21
CA LEU A 351 2.58 35.67 -27.01
C LEU A 351 2.16 35.27 -28.43
N THR A 352 0.88 35.52 -28.74
CA THR A 352 0.31 35.63 -30.08
C THR A 352 0.68 36.99 -30.70
N THR A 353 0.97 37.04 -32.03
CA THR A 353 0.39 37.90 -33.09
C THR A 353 1.38 38.25 -34.24
N GLY A 354 0.89 38.15 -35.49
CA GLY A 354 1.42 38.78 -36.74
C GLY A 354 2.68 38.15 -37.32
N ASP A 355 2.83 37.84 -38.60
CA ASP A 355 2.19 38.29 -39.85
C ASP A 355 1.96 37.11 -40.81
#